data_AF-A0A0C1QZ00-F1
#
_entry.id   AF-A0A0C1QZ00-F1
#
_cell.length_a   1.000
_cell.length_b   1.000
_cell.length_c   1.000
_cell.angle_alpha   90.00
_cell.angle_beta   90.00
_cell.angle_gamma   90.00
#
_symmetry.space_group_name_H-M   'P 1'
#
loop_
_entity.id
_entity.type
_entity.pdbx_description
1 polymer ?
#
loop_
_entity_poly.entity_id
_entity_poly.type
_entity_poly.pdbx_seq_one_letter_code
_entity_poly.pdbx_strand_id
1 'polypeptide(L)' 'MNYHQCKFKIKKKAKQTIFEYIEVFYYRIRIHSANDYLSPTKFEYIQKSA' A
#
# COMPACT_ATOMS: atom_id res chain seq x y z
N MET A 1 10.01 -7.70 -3.10
CA MET A 1 10.06 -6.88 -4.34
C MET A 1 10.39 -5.45 -3.93
N ASN A 2 11.55 -4.89 -4.31
CA ASN A 2 11.92 -3.51 -3.99
C ASN A 2 11.20 -2.54 -4.95
N TYR A 3 10.02 -2.05 -4.56
CA TYR A 3 9.22 -1.12 -5.38
C TYR A 3 9.89 0.25 -5.60
N HIS A 4 10.80 0.65 -4.71
CA HIS A 4 11.49 1.95 -4.74
C HIS A 4 12.53 2.09 -5.86
N GLN A 5 12.97 1.01 -6.49
CA GLN A 5 13.99 1.04 -7.55
C GLN A 5 13.59 0.25 -8.81
N CYS A 6 12.29 0.24 -9.13
CA CYS A 6 11.82 -0.40 -10.35
C CYS A 6 12.01 0.49 -11.59
N LYS A 7 12.91 0.09 -12.50
CA LYS A 7 12.98 0.67 -13.86
C LYS A 7 11.97 -0.04 -14.76
N PHE A 8 10.95 0.67 -15.21
CA PHE A 8 9.92 0.11 -16.09
C PHE A 8 10.24 0.36 -17.56
N LYS A 9 10.33 -0.71 -18.35
CA LYS A 9 10.47 -0.62 -19.81
C LYS A 9 9.15 -0.24 -20.51
N ILE A 10 8.01 -0.51 -19.87
CA ILE A 10 6.67 -0.37 -20.46
C ILE A 10 5.74 0.35 -19.48
N LYS A 11 5.06 1.41 -19.94
CA LYS A 11 4.12 2.22 -19.14
C LYS A 11 3.01 1.39 -18.49
N LYS A 12 2.49 0.37 -19.17
CA LYS A 12 1.47 -0.55 -18.62
C LYS A 12 1.98 -1.28 -17.37
N LYS A 13 3.22 -1.77 -17.41
CA LYS A 13 3.83 -2.48 -16.27
C LYS A 13 4.10 -1.53 -15.10
N ALA A 14 4.52 -0.30 -15.38
CA ALA A 14 4.68 0.74 -14.37
C ALA A 14 3.36 1.02 -13.64
N LYS A 15 2.28 1.25 -14.39
CA LYS A 15 0.95 1.50 -13.83
C LYS A 15 0.47 0.35 -12.94
N GLN A 16 0.59 -0.89 -13.42
CA GLN A 16 0.20 -2.06 -12.64
C GLN A 16 1.01 -2.18 -11.34
N THR A 17 2.32 -1.97 -11.41
CA THR A 17 3.20 -2.11 -10.25
C THR A 17 2.94 -1.02 -9.22
N ILE A 18 2.67 0.21 -9.65
CA ILE A 18 2.31 1.32 -8.76
C ILE A 18 0.95 1.04 -8.09
N PHE A 19 -0.03 0.56 -8.86
CA PHE A 19 -1.34 0.18 -8.31
C PHE A 19 -1.22 -0.91 -7.26
N GLU A 20 -0.50 -1.99 -7.55
CA GLU A 20 -0.26 -3.09 -6.60
C GLU A 20 0.47 -2.59 -5.33
N TYR A 21 1.45 -1.69 -5.49
CA TYR A 21 2.16 -1.11 -4.35
C TYR A 21 1.24 -0.28 -3.46
N ILE A 22 0.40 0.58 -4.04
CA ILE A 22 -0.48 1.48 -3.27
C ILE A 22 -1.64 0.69 -2.65
N GLU A 23 -2.40 -0.05 -3.44
CA GLU A 23 -3.67 -0.64 -2.99
C GLU A 23 -3.48 -1.93 -2.20
N VAL A 24 -2.53 -2.77 -2.60
CA VAL A 24 -2.35 -4.08 -1.98
C VAL A 24 -1.32 -3.96 -0.87
N PHE A 25 -0.12 -3.48 -1.18
CA PHE A 25 0.94 -3.43 -0.18
C PHE A 25 0.72 -2.30 0.82
N TYR A 26 0.62 -1.05 0.38
CA TYR A 26 0.60 0.10 1.27
C TYR A 26 -0.72 0.20 2.05
N TYR A 27 -1.86 0.14 1.36
CA TYR A 27 -3.15 0.35 2.00
C TYR A 27 -3.58 -0.84 2.87
N ARG A 28 -3.42 -2.09 2.38
CA ARG A 28 -3.93 -3.28 3.08
C ARG A 28 -2.92 -3.98 4.00
N ILE A 29 -1.63 -4.00 3.64
CA ILE A 29 -0.63 -4.86 4.29
C ILE A 29 0.33 -4.06 5.19
N ARG A 30 0.80 -2.90 4.75
CA ARG A 30 1.84 -2.13 5.44
C ARG A 30 1.33 -1.63 6.79
N ILE A 31 1.96 -2.11 7.86
CA ILE A 31 1.78 -1.58 9.21
C ILE A 31 2.70 -0.38 9.44
N HIS A 32 2.24 0.60 10.21
CA HIS A 32 3.09 1.70 10.65
C HIS A 32 2.72 2.18 12.06
N SER A 33 3.72 2.69 12.78
CA SER A 33 3.59 3.10 14.18
C SER A 33 2.56 4.21 14.39
N ALA A 34 2.37 5.11 13.42
CA ALA A 34 1.37 6.17 13.52
C ALA A 34 -0.10 5.70 13.47
N ASN A 35 -0.36 4.44 13.08
CA ASN A 35 -1.70 3.82 13.09
C ASN A 35 -1.77 2.69 14.12
N ASP A 36 -1.09 2.82 15.26
CA ASP A 36 -1.04 1.79 16.30
C ASP A 36 -0.59 0.41 15.78
N TYR A 37 0.36 0.41 14.83
CA TYR A 37 0.85 -0.79 14.15
C TYR A 37 -0.24 -1.54 13.35
N LEU A 38 -1.28 -0.83 12.90
CA LEU A 38 -2.29 -1.34 11.98
C LEU A 38 -1.99 -0.93 10.55
N SER A 39 -2.56 -1.67 9.59
CA SER A 39 -2.61 -1.21 8.21
C SER A 39 -3.63 -0.08 8.06
N PRO A 40 -3.45 0.83 7.08
CA PRO A 40 -4.40 1.91 6.81
C PRO A 40 -5.86 1.44 6.71
N THR A 41 -6.15 0.38 5.96
CA THR A 41 -7.52 -0.16 5.86
C THR A 41 -8.08 -0.59 7.22
N LYS A 42 -7.26 -1.24 8.05
CA LYS A 42 -7.68 -1.75 9.36
C LYS A 42 -7.89 -0.60 10.36
N PHE A 43 -7.02 0.40 10.31
CA PHE A 43 -7.18 1.62 11.10
C PHE A 43 -8.49 2.35 10.74
N GLU A 44 -8.75 2.57 9.45
CA GLU A 44 -10.00 3.21 9.00
C GLU A 44 -11.25 2.40 9.39
N TYR A 45 -11.18 1.07 9.34
CA TYR A 45 -12.28 0.21 9.76
C TYR A 45 -12.63 0.42 11.23
N ILE A 46 -11.63 0.42 12.12
CA ILE A 46 -11.82 0.64 13.55
C ILE A 46 -12.36 2.06 13.81
N GLN A 47 -11.79 3.08 13.16
CA GLN A 47 -12.23 4.47 13.30
C GLN A 47 -13.69 4.70 12.85
N LYS A 48 -14.16 3.94 11.85
CA LYS A 48 -15.56 4.04 11.35
C LYS A 48 -16.56 3.23 12.16
N SER A 49 -16.09 2.29 12.99
CA SER A 49 -16.94 1.44 13.83
C SER A 49 -17.02 1.92 15.29
N ALA A 50 -16.28 2.98 15.62
CA ALA A 50 -16.43 3.77 16.83
C ALA A 50 -17.46 4.90 16.63
#